data_AF-A0A2A4VRD4-F1
#
_entry.id   AF-A0A2A4VRD4-F1
#
_cell.length_a   1.000
_cell.length_b   1.000
_cell.length_c   1.000
_cell.angle_alpha   90.00
_cell.angle_beta   90.00
_cell.angle_gamma   90.00
#
_symmetry.space_group_name_H-M   'P 1'
#
loop_
_entity.id
_entity.type
_entity.pdbx_description
1 polymer ?
#
loop_
_entity_poly.entity_id
_entity_poly.type
_entity_poly.pdbx_seq_one_letter_code
_entity_poly.pdbx_strand_id
1 'polypeptide(L)'
;MSRYFRHSLSTMTTPTGRGFNFLINHYGIDVSTEGYLIPTQSLEEILADKFIALAYRSRRIKPRDLWDIVWIKQQGIKINTELVYNKLQARGKQQDDFLKMLQTQLDRLNNIDEVKIDFNSEMSRFVPAEIKQRTLDNPDYWPYLKGEISQLAQILTSQPPSLKANPFDMNI
;
A
#
# COMPACT_ATOMS: atom_id res chain seq x y z
N MET A 1 0.05 20.63 -30.57
CA MET A 1 -0.33 19.31 -31.11
C MET A 1 0.64 18.27 -30.54
N SER A 2 0.23 17.51 -29.52
CA SER A 2 0.46 16.06 -29.43
C SER A 2 -0.34 15.58 -28.23
N ARG A 3 -1.39 14.80 -28.50
CA ARG A 3 -2.32 14.29 -27.50
C ARG A 3 -1.64 13.09 -26.85
N TYR A 4 -1.37 13.16 -25.55
CA TYR A 4 -1.05 11.97 -24.76
C TYR A 4 -2.29 11.07 -24.76
N PHE A 5 -2.25 10.06 -25.61
CA PHE A 5 -3.20 8.97 -25.65
C PHE A 5 -3.16 8.25 -24.31
N ARG A 6 -4.16 8.49 -23.47
CA ARG A 6 -4.47 7.66 -22.31
C ARG A 6 -4.98 6.32 -22.85
N HIS A 7 -4.07 5.38 -23.13
CA HIS A 7 -4.47 3.99 -23.34
C HIS A 7 -4.99 3.44 -22.00
N SER A 8 -6.27 3.06 -22.01
CA SER A 8 -6.87 2.25 -20.96
C SER A 8 -6.11 0.92 -20.91
N LEU A 9 -5.31 0.75 -19.87
CA LEU A 9 -4.61 -0.50 -19.56
C LEU A 9 -5.66 -1.50 -19.05
N SER A 10 -6.11 -2.39 -19.92
CA SER A 10 -6.88 -3.56 -19.51
C SER A 10 -5.91 -4.55 -18.87
N THR A 11 -5.86 -4.59 -17.55
CA THR A 11 -5.08 -5.56 -16.79
C THR A 11 -5.69 -6.95 -16.99
N MET A 12 -4.94 -7.89 -17.57
CA MET A 12 -5.30 -9.31 -17.49
C MET A 12 -4.91 -9.81 -16.10
N THR A 13 -5.90 -9.98 -15.23
CA THR A 13 -5.71 -10.50 -13.86
C THR A 13 -5.75 -12.03 -13.89
N THR A 14 -4.76 -12.66 -13.27
CA THR A 14 -4.76 -14.11 -13.07
C THR A 14 -5.54 -14.48 -11.79
N PRO A 15 -5.96 -15.76 -11.62
CA PRO A 15 -6.66 -16.21 -10.41
C PRO A 15 -5.89 -15.98 -9.10
N THR A 16 -4.56 -15.76 -9.18
CA THR A 16 -3.70 -15.46 -8.04
C THR A 16 -3.62 -13.97 -7.70
N GLY A 17 -4.38 -13.11 -8.38
CA GLY A 17 -4.42 -11.66 -8.14
C GLY A 17 -3.26 -10.88 -8.77
N ARG A 18 -2.25 -11.57 -9.34
CA ARG A 18 -1.13 -10.93 -10.03
C ARG A 18 -1.51 -10.55 -11.45
N GLY A 19 -1.16 -9.31 -11.81
CA GLY A 19 -1.28 -8.79 -13.17
C GLY A 19 0.07 -8.84 -13.89
N PHE A 20 0.03 -8.96 -15.22
CA PHE A 20 1.22 -8.76 -16.04
C PHE A 20 1.35 -7.29 -16.42
N ASN A 21 2.56 -6.76 -16.30
CA ASN A 21 2.92 -5.45 -16.82
C ASN A 21 4.03 -5.61 -17.86
N PHE A 22 4.00 -4.75 -18.88
CA PHE A 22 5.07 -4.66 -19.85
C PHE A 22 6.29 -4.01 -19.20
N LEU A 23 7.48 -4.53 -19.52
CA LEU A 23 8.72 -3.78 -19.28
C LEU A 23 8.73 -2.52 -20.14
N ILE A 24 8.76 -1.36 -19.46
CA ILE A 24 8.83 -0.05 -20.11
C ILE A 24 10.29 0.39 -20.21
N ASN A 25 10.74 0.63 -21.43
CA ASN A 25 12.06 1.18 -21.72
C ASN A 25 12.06 2.70 -21.53
N HIS A 26 12.70 3.16 -20.45
CA HIS A 26 12.80 4.59 -20.15
C HIS A 26 14.05 5.25 -20.75
N TYR A 27 14.97 4.45 -21.30
CA TYR A 27 16.29 4.91 -21.75
C TYR A 27 16.33 5.21 -23.25
N GLY A 28 15.32 4.79 -24.01
CA GLY A 28 15.23 5.03 -25.45
C GLY A 28 16.34 4.35 -26.27
N ILE A 29 17.05 3.40 -25.68
CA ILE A 29 18.02 2.53 -26.35
C ILE A 29 17.36 1.18 -26.66
N ASP A 30 17.68 0.58 -27.78
CA ASP A 30 17.15 -0.75 -28.12
C ASP A 30 17.61 -1.77 -27.06
N VAL A 31 16.68 -2.25 -26.26
CA VAL A 31 16.91 -3.30 -25.27
C VAL A 31 16.11 -4.52 -25.68
N SER A 32 16.79 -5.66 -25.80
CA SER A 32 16.18 -6.94 -26.20
C SER A 32 15.09 -7.45 -25.24
N THR A 33 14.85 -6.75 -24.14
CA THR A 33 13.83 -7.06 -23.12
C THR A 33 12.57 -6.20 -23.25
N GLU A 34 12.51 -5.27 -24.22
CA GLU A 34 11.33 -4.47 -24.48
C GLU A 34 10.14 -5.36 -24.88
N GLY A 35 8.98 -5.13 -24.26
CA GLY A 35 7.78 -5.93 -24.50
C GLY A 35 7.67 -7.23 -23.70
N TYR A 36 8.66 -7.58 -22.87
CA TYR A 36 8.55 -8.71 -21.96
C TYR A 36 7.44 -8.47 -20.92
N LEU A 37 6.61 -9.50 -20.72
CA LEU A 37 5.57 -9.51 -19.69
C LEU A 37 6.18 -9.98 -18.36
N ILE A 38 6.16 -9.09 -17.37
CA ILE A 38 6.60 -9.43 -16.01
C ILE A 38 5.37 -9.59 -15.11
N PRO A 39 5.26 -10.72 -14.38
CA PRO A 39 4.25 -10.85 -13.34
C PRO A 39 4.56 -9.87 -12.20
N THR A 40 3.60 -9.01 -11.90
CA THR A 40 3.73 -7.98 -10.86
C THR A 40 2.56 -8.07 -9.89
N GLN A 41 2.81 -7.62 -8.66
CA GLN A 41 1.73 -7.47 -7.69
C GLN A 41 0.80 -6.32 -8.09
N SER A 42 -0.49 -6.52 -7.87
CA SER A 42 -1.49 -5.46 -7.97
C SER A 42 -1.29 -4.40 -6.88
N LEU A 43 -1.84 -3.19 -7.08
CA LEU A 43 -1.81 -2.14 -6.05
C LEU A 43 -2.53 -2.57 -4.77
N GLU A 44 -3.57 -3.40 -4.86
CA GLU A 44 -4.26 -3.97 -3.69
C GLU A 44 -3.34 -4.90 -2.89
N GLU A 45 -2.59 -5.77 -3.57
CA GLU A 45 -1.61 -6.64 -2.93
C GLU A 45 -0.48 -5.85 -2.28
N ILE A 46 0.02 -4.82 -2.97
CA ILE A 46 1.06 -3.94 -2.46
C ILE A 46 0.55 -3.20 -1.22
N LEU A 47 -0.67 -2.64 -1.26
CA LEU A 47 -1.29 -1.96 -0.12
C LEU A 47 -1.41 -2.90 1.10
N ALA A 48 -1.87 -4.14 0.88
CA ALA A 48 -1.94 -5.15 1.92
C ALA A 48 -0.57 -5.46 2.52
N ASP A 49 0.46 -5.66 1.69
CA ASP A 49 1.83 -5.93 2.14
C ASP A 49 2.42 -4.72 2.90
N LYS A 50 2.08 -3.49 2.50
CA LYS A 50 2.50 -2.26 3.20
C LYS A 50 1.89 -2.17 4.60
N PHE A 51 0.61 -2.49 4.78
CA PHE A 51 -0.02 -2.52 6.11
C PHE A 51 0.57 -3.60 7.02
N ILE A 52 0.84 -4.79 6.48
CA ILE A 52 1.50 -5.87 7.22
C ILE A 52 2.92 -5.44 7.64
N ALA A 53 3.66 -4.80 6.73
CA ALA A 53 4.99 -4.27 7.04
C ALA A 53 4.96 -3.13 8.07
N LEU A 54 3.95 -2.25 8.01
CA LEU A 54 3.73 -1.17 8.97
C LEU A 54 3.55 -1.76 10.38
N ALA A 55 2.64 -2.73 10.54
CA ALA A 55 2.36 -3.35 11.82
C ALA A 55 3.60 -4.03 12.43
N TYR A 56 4.29 -4.86 11.65
CA TYR A 56 5.35 -5.74 12.18
C TYR A 56 6.75 -5.12 12.28
N ARG A 57 6.97 -3.89 11.79
CA ARG A 57 8.27 -3.22 11.98
C ARG A 57 8.39 -2.61 13.37
N SER A 58 8.92 -3.39 14.30
CA SER A 58 9.04 -3.04 15.72
C SER A 58 9.94 -1.82 16.02
N ARG A 59 11.04 -1.61 15.28
CA ARG A 59 12.00 -0.54 15.62
C ARG A 59 11.53 0.86 15.24
N ARG A 60 11.06 1.05 14.01
CA ARG A 60 10.69 2.35 13.47
C ARG A 60 9.64 2.22 12.37
N ILE A 61 8.83 3.24 12.25
CA ILE A 61 7.96 3.43 11.09
C ILE A 61 8.85 3.87 9.92
N LYS A 62 8.70 3.26 8.73
CA LYS A 62 9.43 3.69 7.54
C LYS A 62 8.65 4.81 6.84
N PRO A 63 9.20 6.02 6.69
CA PRO A 63 8.56 7.12 5.97
C PRO A 63 7.98 6.75 4.60
N ARG A 64 8.72 5.99 3.80
CA ARG A 64 8.27 5.57 2.46
C ARG A 64 7.02 4.71 2.48
N ASP A 65 6.85 3.87 3.49
CA ASP A 65 5.64 3.04 3.56
C ASP A 65 4.42 3.91 3.86
N LEU A 66 4.54 4.94 4.71
CA LEU A 66 3.46 5.89 4.96
C LEU A 66 3.09 6.65 3.67
N TRP A 67 4.10 7.11 2.94
CA TRP A 67 3.91 7.78 1.66
C TRP A 67 3.21 6.87 0.65
N ASP A 68 3.70 5.65 0.48
CA ASP A 68 3.15 4.68 -0.48
C ASP A 68 1.70 4.32 -0.12
N ILE A 69 1.36 4.13 1.16
CA ILE A 69 0.00 3.83 1.60
C ILE A 69 -0.97 4.95 1.17
N VAL A 70 -0.63 6.20 1.48
CA VAL A 70 -1.49 7.35 1.12
C VAL A 70 -1.53 7.55 -0.38
N TRP A 71 -0.40 7.40 -1.07
CA TRP A 71 -0.34 7.53 -2.53
C TRP A 71 -1.19 6.46 -3.24
N ILE A 72 -1.15 5.20 -2.78
CA ILE A 72 -1.99 4.12 -3.32
C ILE A 72 -3.47 4.42 -3.07
N LYS A 73 -3.82 4.91 -1.86
CA LYS A 73 -5.20 5.34 -1.56
C LYS A 73 -5.67 6.45 -2.51
N GLN A 74 -4.80 7.42 -2.82
CA GLN A 74 -5.11 8.50 -3.77
C GLN A 74 -5.36 8.00 -5.21
N GLN A 75 -4.87 6.82 -5.58
CA GLN A 75 -5.21 6.17 -6.85
C GLN A 75 -6.62 5.54 -6.85
N GLY A 76 -7.39 5.68 -5.76
CA GLY A 76 -8.74 5.13 -5.61
C GLY A 76 -8.76 3.66 -5.18
N ILE A 77 -7.61 3.10 -4.80
CA ILE A 77 -7.50 1.71 -4.35
C ILE A 77 -8.01 1.59 -2.91
N LYS A 78 -8.92 0.64 -2.70
CA LYS A 78 -9.48 0.34 -1.38
C LYS A 78 -8.68 -0.80 -0.74
N ILE A 79 -8.57 -0.76 0.59
CA ILE A 79 -7.94 -1.86 1.31
C ILE A 79 -8.86 -3.08 1.31
N ASN A 80 -8.32 -4.22 0.89
CA ASN A 80 -9.01 -5.50 0.88
C ASN A 80 -8.65 -6.28 2.15
N THR A 81 -9.58 -6.34 3.10
CA THR A 81 -9.39 -6.96 4.43
C THR A 81 -9.15 -8.47 4.32
N GLU A 82 -9.90 -9.16 3.47
CA GLU A 82 -9.73 -10.58 3.17
C GLU A 82 -8.32 -10.87 2.64
N LEU A 83 -7.84 -10.05 1.70
CA LEU A 83 -6.50 -10.20 1.15
C LEU A 83 -5.40 -10.02 2.20
N VAL A 84 -5.55 -9.06 3.12
CA VAL A 84 -4.62 -8.85 4.24
C VAL A 84 -4.58 -10.09 5.14
N TYR A 85 -5.74 -10.63 5.52
CA TYR A 85 -5.80 -11.80 6.40
C TYR A 85 -5.27 -13.07 5.74
N ASN A 86 -5.59 -13.31 4.47
CA ASN A 86 -5.00 -14.42 3.70
C ASN A 86 -3.47 -14.32 3.65
N LYS A 87 -2.95 -13.11 3.46
CA LYS A 87 -1.51 -12.80 3.49
C LYS A 87 -0.88 -12.94 4.88
N LEU A 88 -1.64 -12.78 5.96
CA LEU A 88 -1.17 -13.04 7.34
C LEU A 88 -1.13 -14.55 7.63
N GLN A 89 -2.19 -15.27 7.26
CA GLN A 89 -2.27 -16.73 7.40
C GLN A 89 -1.13 -17.42 6.65
N ALA A 90 -0.87 -17.02 5.40
CA ALA A 90 0.24 -17.56 4.60
C ALA A 90 1.63 -17.33 5.22
N ARG A 91 1.75 -16.38 6.16
CA ARG A 91 2.98 -16.07 6.92
C ARG A 91 2.98 -16.65 8.33
N GLY A 92 1.96 -17.43 8.71
CA GLY A 92 1.80 -17.98 10.06
C GLY A 92 1.58 -16.90 11.13
N LYS A 93 1.00 -15.75 10.76
CA LYS A 93 0.73 -14.65 11.68
C LYS A 93 -0.72 -14.68 12.16
N GLN A 94 -0.90 -14.48 13.47
CA GLN A 94 -2.22 -14.42 14.09
C GLN A 94 -2.86 -13.06 13.88
N GLN A 95 -4.17 -13.03 13.64
CA GLN A 95 -4.90 -11.80 13.41
C GLN A 95 -4.84 -10.87 14.64
N ASP A 96 -5.08 -11.38 15.84
CA ASP A 96 -5.06 -10.58 17.07
C ASP A 96 -3.70 -9.94 17.34
N ASP A 97 -2.62 -10.68 17.05
CA ASP A 97 -1.25 -10.17 17.15
C ASP A 97 -1.02 -9.04 16.14
N PHE A 98 -1.43 -9.24 14.88
CA PHE A 98 -1.36 -8.19 13.86
C PHE A 98 -2.11 -6.93 14.28
N LEU A 99 -3.33 -7.04 14.80
CA LEU A 99 -4.13 -5.88 15.22
C LEU A 99 -3.47 -5.14 16.40
N LYS A 100 -2.92 -5.86 17.38
CA LYS A 100 -2.17 -5.27 18.50
C LYS A 100 -0.92 -4.52 18.02
N MET A 101 -0.16 -5.14 17.10
CA MET A 101 1.03 -4.53 16.53
C MET A 101 0.67 -3.30 15.68
N LEU A 102 -0.38 -3.38 14.87
CA LEU A 102 -0.87 -2.25 14.09
C LEU A 102 -1.29 -1.09 14.99
N GLN A 103 -2.05 -1.35 16.05
CA GLN A 103 -2.47 -0.33 17.01
C GLN A 103 -1.26 0.36 17.66
N THR A 104 -0.26 -0.42 18.08
CA THR A 104 1.00 0.12 18.63
C THR A 104 1.67 1.10 17.67
N GLN A 105 1.67 0.80 16.36
CA GLN A 105 2.27 1.67 15.35
C GLN A 105 1.44 2.91 15.07
N LEU A 106 0.10 2.80 15.13
CA LEU A 106 -0.79 3.97 15.03
C LEU A 106 -0.60 4.90 16.22
N ASP A 107 -0.44 4.36 17.44
CA ASP A 107 -0.18 5.15 18.63
C ASP A 107 1.15 5.90 18.52
N ARG A 108 2.19 5.24 18.00
CA ARG A 108 3.48 5.88 17.70
C ARG A 108 3.34 6.97 16.64
N LEU A 109 2.64 6.69 15.53
CA LEU A 109 2.39 7.66 14.46
C LEU A 109 1.67 8.91 14.97
N ASN A 110 0.74 8.73 15.90
CA ASN A 110 -0.10 9.82 16.42
C ASN A 110 0.58 10.64 17.51
N ASN A 111 1.42 10.01 18.35
CA ASN A 111 1.92 10.62 19.59
C ASN A 111 3.43 10.91 19.60
N ILE A 112 4.21 10.40 18.63
CA ILE A 112 5.67 10.60 18.60
C ILE A 112 6.05 11.59 17.49
N ASP A 113 6.52 12.77 17.87
CA ASP A 113 6.92 13.83 16.94
C ASP A 113 8.13 13.45 16.07
N GLU A 114 9.03 12.61 16.59
CA GLU A 114 10.19 12.09 15.83
C GLU A 114 9.75 11.41 14.53
N VAL A 115 8.59 10.75 14.51
CA VAL A 115 8.06 10.10 13.29
C VAL A 115 7.77 11.15 12.20
N LYS A 116 7.26 12.33 12.57
CA LYS A 116 7.02 13.44 11.64
C LYS A 116 8.35 14.00 11.11
N ILE A 117 9.34 14.15 11.98
CA ILE A 117 10.66 14.70 11.62
C ILE A 117 11.35 13.75 10.64
N ASP A 118 11.40 12.45 10.98
CA ASP A 118 11.94 11.40 10.12
C ASP A 118 11.23 11.35 8.77
N PHE A 119 9.90 11.47 8.78
CA PHE A 119 9.10 11.48 7.56
C PHE A 119 9.48 12.64 6.64
N ASN A 120 9.53 13.87 7.18
CA ASN A 120 9.87 15.05 6.37
C ASN A 120 11.33 15.00 5.87
N SER A 121 12.26 14.57 6.72
CA SER A 121 13.69 14.46 6.38
C SER A 121 13.94 13.44 5.28
N GLU A 122 13.32 12.26 5.36
CA GLU A 122 13.48 11.21 4.36
C GLU A 122 12.76 11.57 3.05
N MET A 123 11.49 11.97 3.11
CA MET A 123 10.69 12.23 1.92
C MET A 123 11.16 13.46 1.13
N SER A 124 11.72 14.48 1.79
CA SER A 124 12.27 15.66 1.10
C SER A 124 13.40 15.33 0.13
N ARG A 125 14.05 14.17 0.27
CA ARG A 125 15.15 13.73 -0.61
C ARG A 125 14.66 13.01 -1.87
N PHE A 126 13.44 12.46 -1.83
CA PHE A 126 12.90 11.64 -2.91
C PHE A 126 11.85 12.36 -3.75
N VAL A 127 11.26 13.41 -3.20
CA VAL A 127 10.10 14.08 -3.77
C VAL A 127 10.53 15.34 -4.53
N PRO A 128 10.06 15.56 -5.77
CA PRO A 128 10.34 16.79 -6.53
C PRO A 128 9.87 18.04 -5.79
N ALA A 129 10.52 19.19 -6.03
CA ALA A 129 10.24 20.45 -5.34
C ALA A 129 8.75 20.85 -5.36
N GLU A 130 8.07 20.69 -6.49
CA GLU A 130 6.65 21.00 -6.64
C GLU A 130 5.73 20.09 -5.79
N ILE A 131 6.12 18.83 -5.61
CA ILE A 131 5.37 17.90 -4.76
C ILE A 131 5.69 18.17 -3.29
N LYS A 132 6.92 18.55 -2.98
CA LYS A 132 7.32 18.94 -1.63
C LYS A 132 6.52 20.16 -1.15
N GLN A 133 6.43 21.21 -1.97
CA GLN A 133 5.69 22.43 -1.65
C GLN A 133 4.21 22.17 -1.36
N ARG A 134 3.57 21.28 -2.13
CA ARG A 134 2.14 20.97 -1.95
C ARG A 134 1.86 20.00 -0.81
N THR A 135 2.87 19.26 -0.34
CA THR A 135 2.73 18.22 0.69
C THR A 135 3.58 18.52 1.92
N LEU A 136 4.88 18.19 1.92
CA LEU A 136 5.76 18.26 3.09
C LEU A 136 5.88 19.68 3.68
N ASP A 137 5.88 20.71 2.84
CA ASP A 137 5.96 22.11 3.30
C ASP A 137 4.59 22.64 3.77
N ASN A 138 3.50 21.93 3.49
CA ASN A 138 2.16 22.27 3.94
C ASN A 138 1.92 21.69 5.36
N PRO A 139 1.69 22.55 6.39
CA PRO A 139 1.47 22.07 7.75
C PRO A 139 0.25 21.15 7.90
N ASP A 140 -0.75 21.27 7.03
CA ASP A 140 -1.99 20.47 7.06
C ASP A 140 -1.80 19.05 6.50
N TYR A 141 -0.70 18.81 5.76
CA TYR A 141 -0.46 17.51 5.13
C TYR A 141 -0.19 16.42 6.18
N TRP A 142 0.51 16.74 7.27
CA TRP A 142 0.80 15.74 8.30
C TRP A 142 -0.47 15.25 9.02
N PRO A 143 -1.36 16.13 9.52
CA PRO A 143 -2.66 15.72 10.03
C PRO A 143 -3.48 14.90 9.02
N TYR A 144 -3.51 15.33 7.75
CA TYR A 144 -4.17 14.58 6.68
C TYR A 144 -3.62 13.16 6.55
N LEU A 145 -2.29 13.01 6.39
CA LEU A 145 -1.63 11.71 6.25
C LEU A 145 -1.96 10.76 7.40
N LYS A 146 -1.91 11.25 8.65
CA LYS A 146 -2.29 10.45 9.83
C LYS A 146 -3.75 10.00 9.74
N GLY A 147 -4.65 10.92 9.41
CA GLY A 147 -6.07 10.64 9.22
C GLY A 147 -6.33 9.56 8.17
N GLU A 148 -5.66 9.64 7.02
CA GLU A 148 -5.82 8.66 5.93
C GLU A 148 -5.39 7.25 6.36
N ILE A 149 -4.26 7.14 7.05
CA ILE A 149 -3.73 5.85 7.53
C ILE A 149 -4.61 5.29 8.64
N SER A 150 -5.05 6.13 9.59
CA SER A 150 -5.96 5.70 10.66
C SER A 150 -7.30 5.22 10.12
N GLN A 151 -7.88 5.88 9.12
CA GLN A 151 -9.12 5.42 8.48
C GLN A 151 -8.96 4.04 7.83
N LEU A 152 -7.88 3.82 7.09
CA LEU A 152 -7.61 2.51 6.48
C LEU A 152 -7.38 1.43 7.53
N ALA A 153 -6.69 1.75 8.63
CA ALA A 153 -6.52 0.82 9.73
C ALA A 153 -7.84 0.50 10.45
N GLN A 154 -8.75 1.47 10.58
CA GLN A 154 -10.08 1.24 11.14
C GLN A 154 -10.90 0.24 10.32
N ILE A 155 -10.75 0.24 8.99
CA ILE A 155 -11.40 -0.77 8.13
C ILE A 155 -10.89 -2.18 8.47
N LEU A 156 -9.58 -2.32 8.75
CA LEU A 156 -8.97 -3.59 9.16
C LEU A 156 -9.32 -4.04 10.58
N THR A 157 -9.70 -3.13 11.47
CA THR A 157 -10.10 -3.49 12.85
C THR A 157 -11.61 -3.74 12.96
N SER A 158 -12.42 -3.12 12.10
CA SER A 158 -13.89 -3.16 12.19
C SER A 158 -14.53 -4.31 11.42
N GLN A 159 -13.82 -4.92 10.46
CA GLN A 159 -14.34 -6.05 9.69
C GLN A 159 -13.73 -7.36 10.20
N PRO A 160 -14.50 -8.24 10.87
CA PRO A 160 -14.06 -9.61 11.07
C PRO A 160 -13.91 -10.28 9.69
N PRO A 161 -12.97 -11.23 9.52
CA PRO A 161 -12.81 -11.95 8.26
C PRO A 161 -14.15 -12.59 7.91
N SER A 162 -14.69 -12.25 6.74
CA SER A 162 -15.81 -13.00 6.18
C SER A 162 -15.30 -14.41 5.93
N LEU A 163 -15.72 -15.36 6.77
CA LEU A 163 -15.62 -16.78 6.44
C LEU A 163 -16.42 -16.96 5.14
N LYS A 164 -15.74 -16.99 3.99
CA LYS A 164 -16.36 -17.54 2.79
C LYS A 164 -16.62 -18.99 3.12
N ALA A 165 -17.88 -19.32 3.42
CA ALA A 165 -18.34 -20.69 3.31
C ALA A 165 -17.98 -21.13 1.90
N ASN A 166 -17.12 -22.15 1.78
CA ASN A 166 -16.88 -22.75 0.49
C ASN A 166 -18.23 -23.24 -0.02
N PRO A 167 -18.65 -22.92 -1.26
CA PRO A 167 -19.91 -23.42 -1.82
C PRO A 167 -19.96 -24.96 -1.94
N PHE A 168 -18.88 -25.65 -1.58
CA PHE A 168 -18.76 -27.11 -1.55
C PHE A 168 -18.83 -27.71 -0.15
N ASP A 169 -18.93 -26.92 0.92
CA ASP A 169 -19.23 -27.41 2.26
C ASP A 169 -20.76 -27.49 2.45
N MET A 170 -21.40 -28.42 1.74
CA MET A 170 -22.70 -28.96 2.13
C MET A 170 -22.53 -30.43 2.47
N ASN A 171 -22.91 -30.77 3.71
CA ASN A 171 -22.97 -32.12 4.29
C ASN A 171 -23.21 -33.24 3.26
N ILE A 172 -22.33 -34.25 3.30
CA ILE A 172 -22.71 -35.65 3.05
C ILE A 172 -22.75 -36.35 4.40
#